data_AF-A0A7S2RLC0-F1
#
_entry.id   AF-A0A7S2RLC0-F1
#
_cell.length_a   1.000
_cell.length_b   1.000
_cell.length_c   1.000
_cell.angle_alpha   90.00
_cell.angle_beta   90.00
_cell.angle_gamma   90.00
#
_symmetry.space_group_name_H-M   'P 1'
#
loop_
_entity.id
_entity.type
_entity.pdbx_description
1 polymer ?
#
loop_
_entity_poly.entity_id
_entity_poly.type
_entity_poly.pdbx_seq_one_letter_code
_entity_poly.pdbx_strand_id
1 'polypeptide(L)'
;QHHHVRHVPRAVCLTVWGSPVRSLFAAWPGRVRTGASSSMASMVVLGQARGARAALGPCTRARSWFFSRGDKRHGGESKSLLQYASSPRQQEEQPSWRRLAEKIKDDDLAADSVYLARLRKNHDPRDHIEKLEEEVLEEIAGALGRTAAKTDYAFFVMDRAERLLDAASHPREQNRLAREFNQARLNAEKARRELMIHRQAVGFTIGNQKSVEKKWALPPPRRIVVDDAEEEERG
;
A
#
# COMPACT_ATOMS: atom_id res chain seq x y z
N GLN A 1 -40.37 -14.22 63.19
CA GLN A 1 -41.35 -14.89 62.30
C GLN A 1 -41.24 -14.29 60.90
N HIS A 2 -40.73 -15.13 59.99
CA HIS A 2 -40.79 -15.15 58.51
C HIS A 2 -41.04 -13.83 57.73
N HIS A 3 -40.01 -13.32 57.02
CA HIS A 3 -39.73 -13.47 55.56
C HIS A 3 -40.64 -12.67 54.61
N HIS A 4 -40.06 -11.71 53.89
CA HIS A 4 -39.84 -11.89 52.45
C HIS A 4 -38.95 -10.78 51.85
N VAL A 5 -37.72 -11.15 51.51
CA VAL A 5 -36.81 -10.39 50.65
C VAL A 5 -37.15 -10.77 49.21
N ARG A 6 -37.45 -9.78 48.35
CA ARG A 6 -37.65 -9.99 46.91
C ARG A 6 -36.31 -9.96 46.18
N HIS A 7 -35.93 -11.10 45.62
CA HIS A 7 -34.83 -11.25 44.68
C HIS A 7 -35.14 -10.55 43.34
N VAL A 8 -34.20 -9.75 42.85
CA VAL A 8 -34.16 -9.26 41.46
C VAL A 8 -33.37 -10.27 40.62
N PRO A 9 -33.90 -10.81 39.51
CA PRO A 9 -33.16 -11.74 38.67
C PRO A 9 -32.12 -11.00 37.82
N ARG A 10 -30.91 -11.57 37.77
CA ARG A 10 -29.82 -11.19 36.87
C ARG A 10 -30.25 -11.43 35.43
N ALA A 11 -30.16 -10.39 34.60
CA ALA A 11 -30.32 -10.49 33.15
C ALA A 11 -29.21 -11.37 32.57
N VAL A 12 -29.60 -12.51 32.01
CA VAL A 12 -28.77 -13.40 31.20
C VAL A 12 -28.66 -12.75 29.81
N CYS A 13 -27.45 -12.32 29.45
CA CYS A 13 -27.14 -11.84 28.11
C CYS A 13 -27.01 -13.05 27.18
N LEU A 14 -28.12 -13.43 26.54
CA LEU A 14 -28.15 -14.39 25.44
C LEU A 14 -27.64 -13.70 24.16
N THR A 15 -26.41 -13.99 23.77
CA THR A 15 -25.88 -13.68 22.44
C THR A 15 -26.51 -14.60 21.40
N VAL A 16 -27.67 -14.20 20.89
CA VAL A 16 -28.25 -14.71 19.64
C VAL A 16 -27.73 -13.86 18.50
N TRP A 17 -26.66 -14.32 17.84
CA TRP A 17 -26.30 -13.87 16.49
C TRP A 17 -26.22 -15.08 15.58
N GLY A 18 -27.41 -15.56 15.20
CA GLY A 18 -27.62 -16.38 14.03
C GLY A 18 -28.30 -15.55 12.96
N SER A 19 -27.53 -15.05 12.00
CA SER A 19 -28.01 -14.98 10.62
C SER A 19 -26.84 -15.13 9.64
N PRO A 20 -27.05 -15.90 8.57
CA PRO A 20 -25.97 -16.41 7.74
C PRO A 20 -25.79 -15.51 6.53
N VAL A 21 -24.66 -14.82 6.42
CA VAL A 21 -24.23 -14.29 5.12
C VAL A 21 -23.70 -15.46 4.32
N ARG A 22 -24.58 -16.01 3.50
CA ARG A 22 -24.29 -16.89 2.39
C ARG A 22 -23.09 -16.35 1.60
N SER A 23 -22.04 -17.16 1.51
CA SER A 23 -21.44 -17.59 0.23
C SER A 23 -21.59 -16.61 -0.95
N LEU A 24 -20.62 -15.70 -1.12
CA LEU A 24 -20.33 -15.02 -2.39
C LEU A 24 -18.82 -14.86 -2.63
N PHE A 25 -18.02 -15.87 -2.28
CA PHE A 25 -16.65 -16.03 -2.79
C PHE A 25 -16.39 -17.51 -3.10
N ALA A 26 -17.19 -18.04 -4.02
CA ALA A 26 -16.90 -19.29 -4.70
C ALA A 26 -16.73 -18.99 -6.20
N ALA A 27 -15.71 -19.60 -6.78
CA ALA A 27 -15.41 -19.65 -8.22
C ALA A 27 -14.82 -18.37 -8.85
N TRP A 28 -13.49 -18.24 -8.75
CA TRP A 28 -12.70 -17.72 -9.86
C TRP A 28 -12.38 -18.92 -10.77
N PRO A 29 -13.00 -19.08 -11.96
CA PRO A 29 -12.67 -20.19 -12.84
C PRO A 29 -11.33 -19.92 -13.53
N GLY A 30 -10.26 -20.46 -12.96
CA GLY A 30 -9.01 -20.69 -13.67
C GLY A 30 -9.26 -21.67 -14.81
N ARG A 31 -9.43 -21.14 -16.02
CA ARG A 31 -9.53 -21.92 -17.26
C ARG A 31 -8.18 -22.58 -17.55
N VAL A 32 -7.99 -23.79 -17.02
CA VAL A 32 -6.91 -24.69 -17.41
C VAL A 32 -7.26 -25.23 -18.81
N ARG A 33 -6.62 -24.71 -19.86
CA ARG A 33 -6.59 -25.38 -21.16
C ARG A 33 -5.59 -26.53 -21.09
N THR A 34 -6.05 -27.72 -20.74
CA THR A 34 -5.38 -28.97 -21.07
C THR A 34 -5.63 -29.27 -22.55
N GLY A 35 -4.69 -28.87 -23.40
CA GLY A 35 -4.60 -29.35 -24.78
C GLY A 35 -3.56 -30.46 -24.85
N ALA A 36 -4.02 -31.70 -24.79
CA ALA A 36 -3.22 -32.88 -25.11
C ALA A 36 -3.51 -33.30 -26.56
N SER A 37 -2.50 -33.23 -27.41
CA SER A 37 -2.24 -34.01 -28.64
C SER A 37 -1.12 -33.28 -29.38
N SER A 38 -0.14 -33.88 -30.03
CA SER A 38 0.31 -35.24 -30.26
C SER A 38 1.55 -35.06 -31.15
N SER A 39 2.48 -36.02 -31.10
CA SER A 39 3.37 -36.37 -32.22
C SER A 39 4.51 -35.41 -32.64
N MET A 40 5.72 -35.93 -32.41
CA MET A 40 6.80 -36.05 -33.39
C MET A 40 7.13 -34.84 -34.29
N ALA A 41 8.29 -34.24 -34.03
CA ALA A 41 9.34 -34.12 -35.05
C ALA A 41 10.66 -33.74 -34.37
N SER A 42 11.61 -34.67 -34.39
CA SER A 42 13.02 -34.31 -34.31
C SER A 42 13.35 -33.45 -35.51
N MET A 43 13.84 -32.23 -35.28
CA MET A 43 14.67 -31.55 -36.27
C MET A 43 15.75 -30.76 -35.54
N VAL A 44 16.92 -31.40 -35.53
CA VAL A 44 18.21 -30.76 -35.33
C VAL A 44 18.35 -29.69 -36.43
N VAL A 45 18.37 -28.42 -36.04
CA VAL A 45 18.90 -27.34 -36.86
C VAL A 45 19.94 -26.60 -36.04
N LEU A 46 21.19 -27.02 -36.25
CA LEU A 46 22.38 -26.20 -36.04
C LEU A 46 22.25 -24.95 -36.92
N GLY A 47 22.33 -23.76 -36.33
CA GLY A 47 22.13 -22.54 -37.11
C GLY A 47 22.51 -21.24 -36.39
N GLN A 48 23.81 -20.97 -36.37
CA GLN A 48 24.42 -19.64 -36.45
C GLN A 48 24.24 -18.65 -35.29
N ALA A 49 25.33 -18.55 -34.53
CA ALA A 49 25.77 -17.37 -33.83
C ALA A 49 25.85 -16.12 -34.75
N ARG A 50 25.10 -15.09 -34.40
CA ARG A 50 25.39 -13.67 -34.64
C ARG A 50 24.95 -12.96 -33.34
N GLY A 51 25.83 -12.45 -32.49
CA GLY A 51 26.94 -11.57 -32.83
C GLY A 51 26.46 -10.13 -32.95
N ALA A 52 25.76 -9.61 -31.93
CA ALA A 52 25.46 -8.18 -31.80
C ALA A 52 25.73 -7.73 -30.36
N ARG A 53 27.01 -7.45 -30.11
CA ARG A 53 27.44 -6.59 -29.00
C ARG A 53 26.95 -5.17 -29.30
N ALA A 54 25.79 -4.80 -28.77
CA ALA A 54 25.42 -3.40 -28.66
C ALA A 54 26.03 -2.86 -27.36
N ALA A 55 26.92 -1.89 -27.52
CA ALA A 55 27.69 -1.23 -26.48
C ALA A 55 26.80 -0.72 -25.33
N LEU A 56 27.08 -1.23 -24.13
CA LEU A 56 26.69 -0.62 -22.87
C LEU A 56 27.40 0.74 -22.77
N GLY A 57 26.68 1.83 -23.04
CA GLY A 57 27.12 3.17 -22.68
C GLY A 57 27.09 3.34 -21.16
N PRO A 58 28.15 3.85 -20.51
CA PRO A 58 28.13 4.16 -19.10
C PRO A 58 27.34 5.46 -18.86
N CYS A 59 26.06 5.34 -18.50
CA CYS A 59 25.31 6.46 -17.90
C CYS A 59 25.66 6.58 -16.41
N THR A 60 26.91 6.94 -16.11
CA THR A 60 27.29 7.49 -14.81
C THR A 60 26.78 8.92 -14.72
N ARG A 61 25.55 9.11 -14.23
CA ARG A 61 25.13 10.41 -13.68
C ARG A 61 24.90 10.26 -12.19
N ALA A 62 26.01 10.13 -11.48
CA ALA A 62 26.08 10.35 -10.05
C ALA A 62 25.65 11.81 -9.78
N ARG A 63 24.38 11.99 -9.41
CA ARG A 63 23.94 13.22 -8.73
C ARG A 63 24.37 13.09 -7.27
N SER A 64 25.57 13.58 -6.98
CA SER A 64 25.98 13.90 -5.62
C SER A 64 25.03 14.97 -5.09
N TRP A 65 24.11 14.57 -4.22
CA TRP A 65 23.42 15.52 -3.35
C TRP A 65 24.44 15.93 -2.30
N PHE A 66 25.18 16.99 -2.64
CA PHE A 66 26.06 17.69 -1.73
C PHE A 66 25.18 18.34 -0.65
N PHE A 67 25.02 17.63 0.47
CA PHE A 67 24.41 18.17 1.68
C PHE A 67 25.39 19.17 2.29
N SER A 68 25.33 20.42 1.84
CA SER A 68 25.96 21.54 2.52
C SER A 68 25.35 21.69 3.91
N ARG A 69 26.07 21.20 4.91
CA ARG A 69 25.90 21.58 6.31
C ARG A 69 26.29 23.06 6.44
N GLY A 70 25.31 23.94 6.24
CA GLY A 70 25.40 25.35 6.61
C GLY A 70 25.04 25.54 8.07
N ASP A 71 26.03 25.41 8.95
CA ASP A 71 25.99 25.95 10.31
C ASP A 71 26.14 27.47 10.21
N LYS A 72 25.08 28.22 10.54
CA LYS A 72 25.16 29.65 10.90
C LYS A 72 24.14 29.96 11.98
N ARG A 73 24.61 29.82 13.23
CA ARG A 73 24.09 30.58 14.36
C ARG A 73 24.27 32.07 14.08
N HIS A 74 23.18 32.80 14.00
CA HIS A 74 23.17 34.21 14.36
C HIS A 74 21.94 34.46 15.23
N GLY A 75 22.21 34.64 16.53
CA GLY A 75 21.33 35.41 17.40
C GLY A 75 21.34 36.86 16.89
N GLY A 76 20.15 37.41 16.74
CA GLY A 76 19.95 38.76 16.21
C GLY A 76 18.47 39.10 16.32
N GLU A 77 18.16 39.79 17.40
CA GLU A 77 16.92 40.51 17.71
C GLU A 77 16.10 40.91 16.47
N SER A 78 14.82 40.55 16.42
CA SER A 78 13.87 41.18 15.50
C SER A 78 12.48 41.31 16.13
N LYS A 79 12.30 42.47 16.75
CA LYS A 79 11.08 43.29 16.86
C LYS A 79 9.83 42.71 16.16
N SER A 80 8.82 42.43 17.00
CA SER A 80 7.37 42.38 16.73
C SER A 80 6.89 42.08 15.30
N LEU A 81 6.80 40.80 14.96
CA LEU A 81 6.09 40.27 13.78
C LEU A 81 4.57 40.08 14.01
N LEU A 82 4.02 40.61 15.11
CA LEU A 82 2.59 40.49 15.47
C LEU A 82 1.72 41.65 14.94
N GLN A 83 2.27 42.55 14.12
CA GLN A 83 1.53 43.73 13.63
C GLN A 83 0.98 43.60 12.19
N TYR A 84 1.18 42.46 11.52
CA TYR A 84 0.67 42.23 10.16
C TYR A 84 -0.59 41.35 10.08
N ALA A 85 -1.13 40.91 11.22
CA ALA A 85 -2.30 40.01 11.26
C ALA A 85 -3.66 40.70 11.00
N SER A 86 -3.67 42.00 10.71
CA SER A 86 -4.90 42.78 10.48
C SER A 86 -4.90 43.53 9.14
N SER A 87 -4.23 43.00 8.11
CA SER A 87 -4.66 43.38 6.75
C SER A 87 -6.06 42.83 6.54
N PRO A 88 -7.07 43.65 6.18
CA PRO A 88 -8.36 43.12 5.77
C PRO A 88 -8.05 42.12 4.67
N ARG A 89 -8.45 40.85 4.89
CA ARG A 89 -8.38 39.82 3.85
C ARG A 89 -8.93 40.48 2.60
N GLN A 90 -8.05 40.77 1.64
CA GLN A 90 -8.48 41.16 0.30
C GLN A 90 -9.48 40.08 -0.05
N GLN A 91 -10.75 40.45 -0.19
CA GLN A 91 -11.76 39.57 -0.71
C GLN A 91 -11.20 39.21 -2.08
N GLU A 92 -10.53 38.05 -2.17
CA GLU A 92 -9.95 37.57 -3.42
C GLU A 92 -11.11 37.63 -4.39
N GLU A 93 -11.01 38.57 -5.33
CA GLU A 93 -12.07 38.81 -6.28
C GLU A 93 -12.22 37.51 -7.04
N GLN A 94 -13.25 36.73 -6.68
CA GLN A 94 -13.54 35.46 -7.29
C GLN A 94 -13.42 35.64 -8.79
N PRO A 95 -12.66 34.77 -9.49
CA PRO A 95 -12.41 34.96 -10.91
C PRO A 95 -13.76 35.11 -11.63
N SER A 96 -13.83 36.02 -12.60
CA SER A 96 -15.09 36.50 -13.18
C SER A 96 -16.04 35.39 -13.63
N TRP A 97 -15.50 34.27 -14.10
CA TRP A 97 -16.27 33.07 -14.48
C TRP A 97 -17.01 32.43 -13.30
N ARG A 98 -16.44 32.46 -12.09
CA ARG A 98 -17.03 31.85 -10.89
C ARG A 98 -18.23 32.65 -10.38
N ARG A 99 -18.12 33.99 -10.37
CA ARG A 99 -19.25 34.89 -10.11
C ARG A 99 -20.40 34.67 -11.10
N LEU A 100 -20.06 34.46 -12.37
CA LEU A 100 -21.04 34.22 -13.44
C LEU A 100 -21.69 32.84 -13.31
N ALA A 101 -20.92 31.82 -12.95
CA ALA A 101 -21.44 30.48 -12.65
C ALA A 101 -22.34 30.44 -11.41
N GLU A 102 -22.05 31.26 -10.39
CA GLU A 102 -22.87 31.39 -9.18
C GLU A 102 -24.21 32.07 -9.51
N LYS A 103 -24.21 33.16 -10.31
CA LYS A 103 -25.44 33.76 -10.83
C LYS A 103 -26.30 32.79 -11.65
N ILE A 104 -25.68 31.95 -12.49
CA ILE A 104 -26.39 30.92 -13.27
C ILE A 104 -27.00 29.82 -12.37
N LYS A 105 -26.44 29.58 -11.18
CA LYS A 105 -27.00 28.61 -10.22
C LYS A 105 -28.20 29.15 -9.46
N ASP A 106 -28.20 30.45 -9.15
CA ASP A 106 -29.20 31.09 -8.29
C ASP A 106 -30.42 31.61 -9.07
N ASP A 107 -30.29 31.85 -10.38
CA ASP A 107 -31.42 32.31 -11.19
C ASP A 107 -32.37 31.16 -11.61
N ASP A 108 -33.67 31.34 -11.39
CA ASP A 108 -34.78 30.49 -11.91
C ASP A 108 -34.70 30.25 -13.44
N LEU A 109 -33.90 31.06 -14.15
CA LEU A 109 -33.53 30.89 -15.56
C LEU A 109 -32.90 29.52 -15.88
N ALA A 110 -32.31 28.84 -14.90
CA ALA A 110 -31.77 27.51 -15.08
C ALA A 110 -32.84 26.41 -15.24
N ALA A 111 -34.09 26.68 -14.86
CA ALA A 111 -35.22 25.78 -15.07
C ALA A 111 -35.83 25.94 -16.48
N ASP A 112 -35.87 27.17 -17.01
CA ASP A 112 -36.57 27.47 -18.26
C ASP A 112 -35.66 27.54 -19.51
N SER A 113 -34.34 27.49 -19.34
CA SER A 113 -33.41 27.56 -20.48
C SER A 113 -33.37 26.26 -21.30
N VAL A 114 -33.93 26.29 -22.51
CA VAL A 114 -33.86 25.22 -23.51
C VAL A 114 -32.41 24.80 -23.84
N TYR A 115 -31.47 25.75 -23.81
CA TYR A 115 -30.05 25.47 -24.07
C TYR A 115 -29.43 24.64 -22.95
N LEU A 116 -29.67 24.99 -21.68
CA LEU A 116 -29.16 24.24 -20.54
C LEU A 116 -29.78 22.84 -20.46
N ALA A 117 -31.05 22.69 -20.83
CA ALA A 117 -31.69 21.37 -20.94
C ALA A 117 -30.98 20.47 -21.97
N ARG A 118 -30.60 21.01 -23.15
CA ARG A 118 -29.82 20.26 -24.15
C ARG A 118 -28.41 19.91 -23.65
N LEU A 119 -27.75 20.83 -22.96
CA LEU A 119 -26.41 20.59 -22.42
C LEU A 119 -26.46 19.52 -21.31
N ARG A 120 -27.39 19.62 -20.35
CA ARG A 120 -27.60 18.62 -19.28
C ARG A 120 -27.99 17.25 -19.84
N LYS A 121 -28.75 17.21 -20.94
CA LYS A 121 -29.09 15.94 -21.62
C LYS A 121 -27.84 15.18 -22.10
N ASN A 122 -26.78 15.89 -22.48
CA ASN A 122 -25.54 15.29 -23.00
C ASN A 122 -24.42 15.20 -21.94
N HIS A 123 -24.41 16.13 -20.99
CA HIS A 123 -23.37 16.30 -19.98
C HIS A 123 -24.00 16.66 -18.63
N ASP A 124 -24.45 15.66 -17.89
CA ASP A 124 -24.79 15.85 -16.48
C ASP A 124 -23.50 15.82 -15.65
N PRO A 125 -23.17 16.90 -14.92
CA PRO A 125 -22.03 16.91 -14.00
C PRO A 125 -22.09 15.78 -12.96
N ARG A 126 -23.28 15.33 -12.58
CA ARG A 126 -23.45 14.23 -11.61
C ARG A 126 -22.90 12.93 -12.17
N ASP A 127 -23.31 12.54 -13.38
CA ASP A 127 -22.82 11.35 -14.07
C ASP A 127 -21.29 11.37 -14.24
N HIS A 128 -20.72 12.55 -14.51
CA HIS A 128 -19.27 12.70 -14.62
C HIS A 128 -18.56 12.55 -13.28
N ILE A 129 -19.13 13.07 -12.19
CA ILE A 129 -18.58 12.91 -10.84
C ILE A 129 -18.62 11.43 -10.44
N GLU A 130 -19.73 10.74 -10.67
CA GLU A 130 -19.87 9.31 -10.35
C GLU A 130 -18.84 8.45 -11.11
N LYS A 131 -18.63 8.72 -12.40
CA LYS A 131 -17.59 8.02 -13.19
C LYS A 131 -16.19 8.28 -12.66
N LEU A 132 -15.87 9.52 -12.29
CA LEU A 132 -14.58 9.86 -11.71
C LEU A 132 -14.39 9.20 -10.34
N GLU A 133 -15.44 9.09 -9.53
CA GLU A 133 -15.40 8.37 -8.26
C GLU A 133 -15.12 6.88 -8.47
N GLU A 134 -15.76 6.24 -9.46
CA GLU A 134 -15.51 4.85 -9.84
C GLU A 134 -14.05 4.64 -10.26
N GLU A 135 -13.53 5.45 -11.18
CA GLU A 135 -12.13 5.38 -11.63
C GLU A 135 -11.13 5.56 -10.48
N VAL A 136 -11.38 6.51 -9.57
CA VAL A 136 -10.53 6.73 -8.41
C VAL A 136 -10.57 5.53 -7.46
N LEU A 137 -11.74 4.93 -7.24
CA LEU A 137 -11.88 3.73 -6.41
C LEU A 137 -11.16 2.53 -7.02
N GLU A 138 -11.24 2.35 -8.34
CA GLU A 138 -10.51 1.30 -9.06
C GLU A 138 -9.00 1.45 -8.92
N GLU A 139 -8.46 2.66 -9.07
CA GLU A 139 -7.03 2.93 -8.92
C GLU A 139 -6.54 2.72 -7.48
N ILE A 140 -7.33 3.15 -6.49
CA ILE A 140 -7.03 2.89 -5.07
C ILE A 140 -7.04 1.38 -4.79
N ALA A 141 -8.04 0.66 -5.27
CA ALA A 141 -8.14 -0.79 -5.12
C ALA A 141 -6.97 -1.50 -5.80
N GLY A 142 -6.59 -1.07 -7.00
CA GLY A 142 -5.44 -1.58 -7.74
C GLY A 142 -4.12 -1.34 -6.99
N ALA A 143 -3.91 -0.13 -6.45
CA ALA A 143 -2.73 0.20 -5.65
C ALA A 143 -2.62 -0.64 -4.37
N LEU A 144 -3.73 -0.83 -3.66
CA LEU A 144 -3.81 -1.73 -2.50
C LEU A 144 -3.53 -3.19 -2.89
N GLY A 145 -4.05 -3.66 -4.02
CA GLY A 145 -3.78 -5.00 -4.54
C GLY A 145 -2.29 -5.23 -4.83
N ARG A 146 -1.63 -4.27 -5.49
CA ARG A 146 -0.19 -4.34 -5.79
C ARG A 146 0.67 -4.37 -4.52
N THR A 147 0.31 -3.58 -3.51
CA THR A 147 1.05 -3.51 -2.24
C THR A 147 0.84 -4.74 -1.37
N ALA A 148 -0.37 -5.33 -1.40
CA ALA A 148 -0.64 -6.64 -0.80
C ALA A 148 0.21 -7.74 -1.47
N ALA A 149 0.21 -7.81 -2.80
CA ALA A 149 1.02 -8.80 -3.54
C ALA A 149 2.52 -8.65 -3.27
N LYS A 150 3.03 -7.42 -3.14
CA LYS A 150 4.42 -7.14 -2.73
C LYS A 150 4.71 -7.70 -1.33
N THR A 151 3.76 -7.56 -0.40
CA THR A 151 3.88 -8.10 0.96
C THR A 151 3.90 -9.61 0.93
N ASP A 152 2.96 -10.25 0.21
CA ASP A 152 2.90 -11.71 0.07
C ASP A 152 4.19 -12.29 -0.52
N TYR A 153 4.76 -11.64 -1.54
CA TYR A 153 6.05 -12.03 -2.10
C TYR A 153 7.20 -11.93 -1.09
N ALA A 154 7.26 -10.86 -0.29
CA ALA A 154 8.31 -10.71 0.72
C ALA A 154 8.24 -11.80 1.79
N PHE A 155 7.04 -12.16 2.22
CA PHE A 155 6.82 -13.29 3.15
C PHE A 155 7.19 -14.64 2.51
N PHE A 156 6.84 -14.87 1.25
CA PHE A 156 7.27 -16.07 0.52
C PHE A 156 8.79 -16.23 0.47
N VAL A 157 9.54 -15.14 0.22
CA VAL A 157 11.01 -15.16 0.24
C VAL A 157 11.56 -15.47 1.63
N MET A 158 10.96 -14.90 2.68
CA MET A 158 11.32 -15.17 4.07
C MET A 158 11.06 -16.65 4.44
N ASP A 159 9.90 -17.20 4.12
CA ASP A 159 9.54 -18.60 4.39
C ASP A 159 10.48 -19.56 3.66
N ARG A 160 10.88 -19.23 2.42
CA ARG A 160 11.87 -19.99 1.68
C ARG A 160 13.23 -19.98 2.38
N ALA A 161 13.69 -18.83 2.85
CA ALA A 161 14.94 -18.71 3.58
C ALA A 161 14.92 -19.49 4.90
N GLU A 162 13.77 -19.50 5.59
CA GLU A 162 13.57 -20.29 6.81
C GLU A 162 13.74 -21.80 6.56
N ARG A 163 13.09 -22.33 5.52
CA ARG A 163 13.23 -23.76 5.15
C ARG A 163 14.66 -24.15 4.81
N LEU A 164 15.41 -23.26 4.15
CA LEU A 164 16.81 -23.51 3.85
C LEU A 164 17.66 -23.51 5.12
N LEU A 165 17.40 -22.58 6.04
CA LEU A 165 18.07 -22.52 7.33
C LEU A 165 17.82 -23.79 8.15
N ASP A 166 16.57 -24.26 8.22
CA ASP A 166 16.18 -25.45 8.97
C ASP A 166 16.78 -26.74 8.38
N ALA A 167 17.04 -26.77 7.06
CA ALA A 167 17.65 -27.90 6.39
C ALA A 167 19.19 -27.95 6.55
N ALA A 168 19.84 -26.83 6.90
CA ALA A 168 21.29 -26.75 7.00
C ALA A 168 21.81 -27.41 8.28
N SER A 169 22.78 -28.30 8.17
CA SER A 169 23.41 -28.96 9.33
C SER A 169 24.73 -28.32 9.76
N HIS A 170 25.44 -27.66 8.84
CA HIS A 170 26.79 -27.16 9.10
C HIS A 170 26.77 -25.74 9.72
N PRO A 171 27.49 -25.47 10.83
CA PRO A 171 27.40 -24.18 11.55
C PRO A 171 27.71 -22.95 10.69
N ARG A 172 28.74 -23.00 9.85
CA ARG A 172 29.10 -21.88 8.95
C ARG A 172 27.99 -21.58 7.94
N GLU A 173 27.36 -22.62 7.40
CA GLU A 173 26.24 -22.47 6.47
C GLU A 173 24.98 -21.96 7.17
N GLN A 174 24.68 -22.45 8.38
CA GLN A 174 23.60 -21.94 9.21
C GLN A 174 23.78 -20.45 9.49
N ASN A 175 25.00 -19.99 9.84
CA ASN A 175 25.28 -18.58 10.07
C ASN A 175 25.05 -17.72 8.81
N ARG A 176 25.46 -18.21 7.64
CA ARG A 176 25.20 -17.54 6.35
C ARG A 176 23.69 -17.43 6.09
N LEU A 177 22.96 -18.54 6.18
CA LEU A 177 21.51 -18.59 5.95
C LEU A 177 20.72 -17.81 6.99
N ALA A 178 21.19 -17.73 8.24
CA ALA A 178 20.58 -16.91 9.29
C ALA A 178 20.68 -15.41 8.95
N ARG A 179 21.80 -14.96 8.37
CA ARG A 179 21.93 -13.58 7.86
C ARG A 179 20.94 -13.31 6.72
N GLU A 180 20.83 -14.24 5.77
CA GLU A 180 19.89 -14.13 4.65
C GLU A 180 18.43 -14.10 5.13
N PHE A 181 18.07 -14.99 6.06
CA PHE A 181 16.74 -15.01 6.69
C PHE A 181 16.45 -13.69 7.41
N ASN A 182 17.37 -13.18 8.22
CA ASN A 182 17.19 -11.92 8.94
C ASN A 182 17.03 -10.74 7.96
N GLN A 183 17.76 -10.73 6.84
CA GLN A 183 17.58 -9.74 5.80
C GLN A 183 16.20 -9.85 5.11
N ALA A 184 15.75 -11.07 4.80
CA ALA A 184 14.42 -11.31 4.24
C ALA A 184 13.31 -10.88 5.22
N ARG A 185 13.49 -11.15 6.52
CA ARG A 185 12.58 -10.71 7.60
C ARG A 185 12.46 -9.19 7.66
N LEU A 186 13.58 -8.45 7.57
CA LEU A 186 13.55 -6.97 7.52
C LEU A 186 12.79 -6.45 6.29
N ASN A 187 12.95 -7.11 5.14
CA ASN A 187 12.22 -6.76 3.92
C ASN A 187 10.71 -7.04 4.07
N ALA A 188 10.33 -8.16 4.68
CA ALA A 188 8.93 -8.51 4.98
C ALA A 188 8.30 -7.52 5.98
N GLU A 189 9.03 -7.13 7.02
CA GLU A 189 8.61 -6.12 7.98
C GLU A 189 8.37 -4.76 7.33
N LYS A 190 9.28 -4.34 6.44
CA LYS A 190 9.14 -3.10 5.65
C LYS A 190 7.90 -3.16 4.75
N ALA A 191 7.72 -4.24 3.99
CA ALA A 191 6.57 -4.41 3.10
C ALA A 191 5.25 -4.40 3.88
N ARG A 192 5.20 -5.07 5.05
CA ARG A 192 4.05 -5.04 5.95
C ARG A 192 3.72 -3.62 6.43
N ARG A 193 4.74 -2.83 6.78
CA ARG A 193 4.56 -1.42 7.19
C ARG A 193 4.03 -0.56 6.05
N GLU A 194 4.56 -0.74 4.83
CA GLU A 194 4.05 -0.06 3.63
C GLU A 194 2.56 -0.35 3.40
N LEU A 195 2.15 -1.62 3.52
CA LEU A 195 0.75 -2.02 3.40
C LEU A 195 -0.13 -1.38 4.49
N MET A 196 0.33 -1.31 5.74
CA MET A 196 -0.41 -0.63 6.82
C MET A 196 -0.63 0.85 6.53
N ILE A 197 0.41 1.55 6.04
CA ILE A 197 0.34 2.98 5.68
C ILE A 197 -0.68 3.20 4.55
N HIS A 198 -0.63 2.38 3.50
CA HIS A 198 -1.59 2.49 2.40
C HIS A 198 -3.03 2.24 2.86
N ARG A 199 -3.25 1.26 3.74
CA ARG A 199 -4.58 1.02 4.33
C ARG A 199 -5.06 2.20 5.16
N GLN A 200 -4.19 2.82 5.96
CA GLN A 200 -4.55 4.02 6.72
C GLN A 200 -4.90 5.21 5.81
N ALA A 201 -4.15 5.40 4.72
CA ALA A 201 -4.41 6.47 3.74
C ALA A 201 -5.78 6.34 3.06
N VAL A 202 -6.27 5.10 2.89
CA VAL A 202 -7.61 4.81 2.33
C VAL A 202 -8.74 4.89 3.38
N GLY A 203 -8.39 5.08 4.65
CA GLY A 203 -9.37 5.25 5.74
C GLY A 203 -9.58 4.00 6.61
N PHE A 204 -8.81 2.93 6.43
CA PHE A 204 -8.82 1.79 7.35
C PHE A 204 -8.03 2.14 8.62
N THR A 205 -8.65 2.89 9.54
CA THR A 205 -8.02 3.33 10.79
C THR A 205 -8.29 2.37 11.95
N ILE A 206 -9.52 1.88 12.08
CA ILE A 206 -9.95 1.04 13.21
C ILE A 206 -9.47 -0.40 13.00
N GLY A 207 -8.68 -0.93 13.95
CA GLY A 207 -8.27 -2.34 13.96
C GLY A 207 -7.30 -2.75 12.85
N ASN A 208 -6.81 -1.81 12.05
CA ASN A 208 -5.96 -2.09 10.89
C ASN A 208 -4.68 -2.85 11.27
N GLN A 209 -3.94 -2.35 12.27
CA GLN A 209 -2.71 -2.98 12.72
C GLN A 209 -2.93 -4.44 13.15
N LYS A 210 -3.93 -4.70 14.02
CA LYS A 210 -4.25 -6.06 14.48
C LYS A 210 -4.62 -6.99 13.32
N SER A 211 -5.38 -6.49 12.33
CA SER A 211 -5.77 -7.28 11.16
C SER A 211 -4.58 -7.66 10.28
N VAL A 212 -3.65 -6.72 10.07
CA VAL A 212 -2.45 -6.94 9.25
C VAL A 212 -1.45 -7.84 9.99
N GLU A 213 -1.19 -7.59 11.28
CA GLU A 213 -0.29 -8.42 12.08
C GLU A 213 -0.78 -9.85 12.23
N LYS A 214 -2.10 -10.07 12.33
CA LYS A 214 -2.69 -11.41 12.38
C LYS A 214 -2.50 -12.18 11.07
N LYS A 215 -2.65 -11.51 9.92
CA LYS A 215 -2.53 -12.14 8.59
C LYS A 215 -1.06 -12.37 8.20
N TRP A 216 -0.19 -11.41 8.52
CA TRP A 216 1.25 -11.42 8.18
C TRP A 216 2.09 -11.37 9.46
N ALA A 217 2.06 -12.47 10.21
CA ALA A 217 2.80 -12.63 11.46
C ALA A 217 4.30 -12.78 11.17
N LEU A 218 5.13 -11.98 11.83
CA LEU A 218 6.58 -12.03 11.67
C LEU A 218 7.21 -12.99 12.69
N PRO A 219 8.03 -13.95 12.26
CA PRO A 219 8.83 -14.77 13.16
C PRO A 219 9.90 -13.95 13.89
N PRO A 220 10.44 -14.44 15.02
CA PRO A 220 11.56 -13.81 15.70
C PRO A 220 12.84 -13.85 14.83
N PRO A 221 13.78 -12.91 15.02
CA PRO A 221 15.07 -12.96 14.34
C PRO A 221 15.89 -14.18 14.77
N ARG A 222 16.70 -14.74 13.87
CA ARG A 222 17.56 -15.89 14.14
C ARG A 222 18.92 -15.43 14.62
N ARG A 223 19.46 -16.07 15.66
CA ARG A 223 20.77 -15.72 16.24
C ARG A 223 21.88 -16.14 15.27
N ILE A 224 22.87 -15.26 15.08
CA ILE A 224 24.09 -15.56 14.35
C ILE A 224 25.16 -15.85 15.41
N VAL A 225 25.80 -17.01 15.33
CA VAL A 225 26.98 -17.31 16.15
C VAL A 225 28.17 -16.68 15.44
N VAL A 226 28.85 -15.75 16.10
CA VAL A 226 30.10 -15.21 15.57
C VAL A 226 31.17 -16.22 15.99
N ASP A 227 31.76 -16.91 15.02
CA ASP A 227 32.91 -17.78 15.32
C ASP A 227 34.11 -16.83 15.49
N ASP A 228 34.61 -16.70 16.73
CA ASP A 228 35.75 -15.84 17.08
C ASP A 228 37.04 -16.20 16.29
N ALA A 229 37.06 -17.35 15.62
CA ALA A 229 38.18 -17.85 14.83
C ALA A 229 38.52 -17.01 13.58
N GLU A 230 37.60 -16.17 13.07
CA GLU A 230 37.92 -15.27 11.93
C GLU A 230 38.73 -14.03 12.35
N GLU A 231 38.87 -13.76 13.65
CA GLU A 231 39.71 -12.65 14.14
C GLU A 231 41.21 -13.01 14.17
N GLU A 232 41.56 -14.29 14.31
CA GLU A 232 42.97 -14.75 14.34
C GLU A 232 43.65 -14.78 12.96
N GLU A 233 42.92 -15.03 11.87
CA GLU A 233 43.51 -14.99 10.50
C GLU A 233 43.68 -13.57 9.95
N ARG A 234 43.18 -12.55 10.65
CA ARG A 234 43.23 -11.14 10.22
C ARG A 234 44.29 -10.31 10.96
N GLY A 235 45.04 -10.91 11.88
CA GLY A 235 46.17 -10.32 12.61
C GLY A 235 47.51 -10.89 12.16
#